data_AF-A0A531LZJ2-F1
#
_entry.id   AF-A0A531LZJ2-F1
#
_cell.length_a   1.000
_cell.length_b   1.000
_cell.length_c   1.000
_cell.angle_alpha   90.00
_cell.angle_beta   90.00
_cell.angle_gamma   90.00
#
_symmetry.space_group_name_H-M   'P 1'
#
loop_
_entity.id
_entity.type
_entity.pdbx_description
1 polymer ?
#
loop_
_entity_poly.entity_id
_entity_poly.type
_entity_poly.pdbx_seq_one_letter_code
_entity_poly.pdbx_strand_id
1 'polypeptide(L)'
;LCPQLNPEAILATNTSSISITRLAAQTDRPERFIGIHFMNPVPVMKLVELVRGIATEDQTFEAAKTYVRHLDKTITVSEDFPAFIVNRILLPMINEAIYTLYEGVGTVDAIDTAMKLGANHPMGPLQLADFIGLDTCLS
;
A
#
# COMPACT_ATOMS: atom_id res chain seq x y z
N LEU A 1 -16.46 8.41 18.44
CA LEU A 1 -16.61 6.95 18.16
C LEU A 1 -16.95 6.16 19.42
N CYS A 2 -16.48 6.60 20.59
CA CYS A 2 -16.79 6.02 21.90
C CYS A 2 -18.26 5.73 22.23
N PRO A 3 -19.27 6.53 21.80
CA PRO A 3 -20.66 6.24 22.19
C PRO A 3 -21.18 4.91 21.63
N GLN A 4 -20.54 4.38 20.58
CA GLN A 4 -20.99 3.19 19.84
C GLN A 4 -20.00 2.01 19.90
N LEU A 5 -18.74 2.26 20.27
CA LEU A 5 -17.68 1.25 20.28
C LEU A 5 -17.08 1.09 21.67
N ASN A 6 -16.69 -0.14 22.01
CA ASN A 6 -15.96 -0.45 23.25
C ASN A 6 -14.75 0.51 23.40
N PRO A 7 -14.53 1.13 24.58
CA PRO A 7 -13.37 1.98 24.87
C PRO A 7 -12.01 1.39 24.47
N GLU A 8 -11.85 0.07 24.54
CA GLU A 8 -10.60 -0.62 24.24
C GLU A 8 -10.45 -1.01 22.77
N ALA A 9 -11.50 -0.86 21.96
CA ALA A 9 -11.50 -1.25 20.55
C ALA A 9 -10.43 -0.50 19.75
N ILE A 10 -9.65 -1.26 18.98
CA ILE A 10 -8.70 -0.77 17.98
C ILE A 10 -9.46 -0.45 16.69
N LEU A 11 -9.11 0.69 16.08
CA LEU A 11 -9.62 1.10 14.79
C LEU A 11 -8.53 0.91 13.74
N ALA A 12 -8.88 0.22 12.67
CA ALA A 12 -8.00 0.01 11.54
C ALA A 12 -8.63 0.53 10.26
N THR A 13 -7.81 1.01 9.33
CA THR A 13 -8.24 1.41 7.99
C THR A 13 -7.41 0.72 6.92
N ASN A 14 -8.06 0.29 5.85
CA ASN A 14 -7.39 -0.11 4.62
C ASN A 14 -7.47 1.07 3.63
N THR A 15 -6.34 1.73 3.43
CA THR A 15 -6.17 2.82 2.47
C THR A 15 -4.83 2.67 1.79
N SER A 16 -4.65 3.28 0.62
CA SER A 16 -3.41 3.23 -0.17
C SER A 16 -2.72 4.59 -0.28
N SER A 17 -3.41 5.68 0.11
CA SER A 17 -2.95 7.07 -0.10
C SER A 17 -3.35 8.06 0.99
N ILE A 18 -4.32 7.72 1.85
CA ILE A 18 -4.80 8.63 2.89
C ILE A 18 -3.94 8.49 4.15
N SER A 19 -3.46 9.63 4.68
CA SER A 19 -2.64 9.66 5.89
C SER A 19 -3.37 9.04 7.10
N ILE A 20 -2.69 8.09 7.74
CA ILE A 20 -3.16 7.42 8.96
C ILE A 20 -3.22 8.41 10.12
N THR A 21 -2.22 9.29 10.24
CA THR A 21 -2.17 10.35 11.24
C THR A 21 -3.35 11.30 11.11
N ARG A 22 -3.68 11.70 9.88
CA ARG A 22 -4.83 12.58 9.62
C ARG A 22 -6.16 11.93 10.00
N LEU A 23 -6.34 10.64 9.69
CA LEU A 23 -7.54 9.90 10.05
C LEU A 23 -7.63 9.67 11.56
N ALA A 24 -6.53 9.28 12.21
CA ALA A 24 -6.45 9.08 13.65
C ALA A 24 -6.83 10.34 14.44
N ALA A 25 -6.39 11.52 13.98
CA ALA A 25 -6.70 12.81 14.62
C ALA A 25 -8.19 13.19 14.60
N GLN A 26 -9.01 12.53 13.78
CA GLN A 26 -10.47 12.71 13.77
C GLN A 26 -11.18 11.78 14.78
N THR A 27 -10.43 10.94 15.48
CA THR A 27 -10.96 10.03 16.50
C THR A 27 -10.72 10.57 17.91
N ASP A 28 -11.42 9.98 18.87
CA ASP A 28 -11.25 10.26 20.31
C ASP A 28 -10.12 9.45 20.96
N ARG A 29 -9.37 8.67 20.17
CA ARG A 29 -8.33 7.70 20.61
C ARG A 29 -7.26 7.48 19.53
N PRO A 30 -6.56 8.53 19.07
CA PRO A 30 -5.61 8.43 17.96
C PRO A 30 -4.52 7.36 18.17
N GLU A 31 -4.21 7.03 19.43
CA GLU A 31 -3.26 5.97 19.83
C GLU A 31 -3.72 4.54 19.54
N ARG A 32 -5.05 4.34 19.43
CA ARG A 32 -5.70 3.07 19.07
C ARG A 32 -6.11 2.99 17.61
N PHE A 33 -5.50 3.82 16.76
CA PHE A 33 -5.75 3.85 15.32
C PHE A 33 -4.52 3.38 14.53
N ILE A 34 -4.71 2.57 13.48
CA ILE A 34 -3.62 2.05 12.65
C ILE A 34 -4.05 1.82 11.18
N GLY A 35 -3.11 1.90 10.24
CA GLY A 35 -3.32 1.44 8.87
C GLY A 35 -2.99 -0.05 8.70
N ILE A 36 -3.87 -0.78 8.00
CA ILE A 36 -3.65 -2.17 7.57
C ILE A 36 -3.96 -2.24 6.08
N HIS A 37 -2.92 -2.06 5.26
CA HIS A 37 -3.05 -2.00 3.80
C HIS A 37 -2.84 -3.38 3.19
N PHE A 38 -3.92 -3.95 2.67
CA PHE A 38 -3.92 -5.23 1.97
C PHE A 38 -3.69 -5.03 0.47
N MET A 39 -2.94 -5.94 -0.14
CA MET A 39 -2.71 -5.95 -1.58
C MET A 39 -3.83 -6.69 -2.32
N ASN A 40 -4.27 -6.17 -3.46
CA ASN A 40 -5.30 -6.80 -4.30
C ASN A 40 -4.69 -7.88 -5.21
N PRO A 41 -5.32 -9.08 -5.37
CA PRO A 41 -6.46 -9.61 -4.63
C PRO A 41 -6.10 -10.12 -3.22
N VAL A 42 -6.86 -9.67 -2.22
CA VAL A 42 -6.55 -9.90 -0.78
C VAL A 42 -6.35 -11.36 -0.40
N PRO A 43 -7.15 -12.35 -0.87
CA PRO A 43 -6.93 -13.75 -0.52
C PRO A 43 -5.61 -14.31 -1.05
N VAL A 44 -5.19 -13.87 -2.23
CA VAL A 44 -4.03 -14.41 -2.97
C VAL A 44 -2.74 -13.74 -2.55
N MET A 45 -2.76 -12.41 -2.36
CA MET A 45 -1.57 -11.65 -2.05
C MET A 45 -1.10 -11.90 -0.63
N LYS A 46 0.19 -12.15 -0.45
CA LYS A 46 0.76 -12.52 0.86
C LYS A 46 1.14 -11.31 1.71
N LEU A 47 1.28 -10.13 1.11
CA LEU A 47 1.81 -8.94 1.78
C LEU A 47 0.70 -8.09 2.39
N VAL A 48 0.97 -7.57 3.59
CA VAL A 48 0.19 -6.50 4.23
C VAL A 48 1.17 -5.46 4.77
N GLU A 49 0.93 -4.18 4.48
CA GLU A 49 1.67 -3.09 5.10
C GLU A 49 0.93 -2.63 6.36
N LEU A 50 1.59 -2.72 7.51
CA LEU A 50 1.14 -2.07 8.74
C LEU A 50 1.69 -0.66 8.77
N VAL A 51 0.80 0.33 8.86
CA VAL A 51 1.17 1.74 8.78
C VAL A 51 0.89 2.42 10.11
N ARG A 52 1.94 2.88 10.78
CA ARG A 52 1.83 3.62 12.04
C ARG A 52 1.55 5.09 11.76
N GLY A 53 0.48 5.61 12.34
CA GLY A 53 0.33 7.06 12.48
C GLY A 53 1.22 7.58 13.61
N ILE A 54 1.46 8.89 13.66
CA ILE A 54 2.35 9.51 14.66
C ILE A 54 1.95 9.15 16.10
N ALA A 55 0.66 9.02 16.37
CA ALA A 55 0.14 8.70 17.71
C ALA A 55 0.03 7.20 18.00
N THR A 56 0.14 6.32 16.99
CA THR A 56 -0.14 4.88 17.15
C THR A 56 0.79 4.24 18.18
N GLU A 57 0.21 3.74 19.26
CA GLU A 57 0.95 3.09 20.35
C GLU A 57 1.47 1.70 19.98
N ASP A 58 2.52 1.27 20.67
CA ASP A 58 3.12 -0.05 20.47
C ASP A 58 2.13 -1.19 20.77
N GLN A 59 1.23 -1.02 21.75
CA GLN A 59 0.20 -2.01 22.05
C GLN A 59 -0.75 -2.21 20.85
N THR A 60 -1.19 -1.13 20.22
CA THR A 60 -2.04 -1.15 19.02
C THR A 60 -1.32 -1.82 17.85
N PHE A 61 -0.05 -1.47 17.66
CA PHE A 61 0.80 -2.04 16.61
C PHE A 61 1.01 -3.55 16.78
N GLU A 62 1.37 -4.02 17.98
CA GLU A 62 1.59 -5.45 18.22
C GLU A 62 0.30 -6.26 18.17
N ALA A 63 -0.85 -5.68 18.55
CA ALA A 63 -2.16 -6.30 18.36
C ALA A 63 -2.49 -6.47 16.86
N ALA A 64 -2.27 -5.43 16.04
CA ALA A 64 -2.48 -5.50 14.59
C ALA A 64 -1.53 -6.51 13.92
N LYS A 65 -0.27 -6.56 14.34
CA LYS A 65 0.72 -7.53 13.88
C LYS A 65 0.33 -8.97 14.22
N THR A 66 -0.18 -9.18 15.43
CA THR A 66 -0.73 -10.46 15.85
C THR A 66 -1.92 -10.84 14.98
N TYR A 67 -2.88 -9.93 14.78
CA TYR A 67 -4.02 -10.15 13.90
C TYR A 67 -3.61 -10.54 12.47
N VAL A 68 -2.72 -9.78 11.83
CA VAL A 68 -2.29 -10.04 10.45
C VAL A 68 -1.53 -11.37 10.32
N ARG A 69 -0.75 -11.77 11.33
CA ARG A 69 -0.11 -13.10 11.36
C ARG A 69 -1.10 -14.24 11.39
N HIS A 70 -2.22 -14.10 12.08
CA HIS A 70 -3.29 -15.12 12.09
C HIS A 70 -3.99 -15.26 10.73
N LEU A 71 -3.78 -14.31 9.81
CA LEU A 71 -4.28 -14.38 8.44
C LEU A 71 -3.26 -15.02 7.46
N ASP A 72 -2.17 -15.59 7.97
CA ASP A 72 -1.06 -16.15 7.20
C ASP A 72 -0.45 -15.16 6.19
N LYS A 73 -0.41 -13.87 6.57
CA LYS A 73 0.18 -12.79 5.78
C LYS A 73 1.56 -12.39 6.30
N THR A 74 2.44 -12.03 5.36
CA THR A 74 3.72 -11.40 5.61
C THR A 74 3.52 -9.91 5.85
N ILE A 75 4.13 -9.41 6.94
CA ILE A 75 3.99 -8.01 7.38
C ILE A 75 5.20 -7.21 6.92
N THR A 76 4.95 -6.01 6.39
CA THR A 76 5.92 -4.92 6.34
C THR A 76 5.45 -3.79 7.26
N VAL A 77 6.37 -2.93 7.70
CA VAL A 77 6.05 -1.79 8.55
C VAL A 77 6.43 -0.53 7.80
N SER A 78 5.47 0.38 7.66
CA SER A 78 5.68 1.71 7.09
C SER A 78 5.35 2.77 8.15
N GLU A 79 6.13 3.84 8.14
CA GLU A 79 5.69 5.11 8.73
C GLU A 79 4.64 5.76 7.81
N ASP A 80 3.82 6.66 8.37
CA ASP A 80 2.77 7.37 7.64
C ASP A 80 3.32 8.46 6.71
N PHE A 81 3.84 8.03 5.56
CA PHE A 81 4.22 8.89 4.44
C PHE A 81 3.36 8.60 3.20
N PRO A 82 3.25 9.56 2.27
CA PRO A 82 2.50 9.35 1.03
C PRO A 82 2.92 8.06 0.32
N ALA A 83 1.91 7.24 0.01
CA ALA A 83 2.00 5.96 -0.72
C ALA A 83 2.78 4.83 -0.01
N PHE A 84 3.08 4.98 1.28
CA PHE A 84 3.76 3.96 2.11
C PHE A 84 5.05 3.43 1.47
N ILE A 85 5.24 2.11 1.36
CA ILE A 85 6.45 1.53 0.74
C ILE A 85 6.15 1.10 -0.68
N VAL A 86 5.17 0.20 -0.87
CA VAL A 86 4.94 -0.45 -2.17
C VAL A 86 4.61 0.57 -3.25
N ASN A 87 3.57 1.38 -3.05
CA ASN A 87 3.13 2.32 -4.09
C ASN A 87 4.11 3.48 -4.29
N ARG A 88 4.84 3.88 -3.24
CA ARG A 88 5.89 4.89 -3.32
C ARG A 88 7.03 4.51 -4.26
N ILE A 89 7.30 3.22 -4.44
CA ILE A 89 8.33 2.72 -5.37
C ILE A 89 7.69 2.29 -6.71
N LEU A 90 6.55 1.61 -6.65
CA LEU A 90 5.90 1.02 -7.82
C LEU A 90 5.40 2.07 -8.82
N LEU A 91 4.70 3.11 -8.36
CA LEU A 91 4.12 4.09 -9.28
C LEU A 91 5.19 4.92 -10.00
N PRO A 92 6.28 5.39 -9.36
CA PRO A 92 7.37 6.01 -10.09
C PRO A 92 8.04 5.10 -11.11
N MET A 93 8.19 3.80 -10.81
CA MET A 93 8.71 2.83 -11.78
C MET A 93 7.81 2.68 -13.00
N ILE A 94 6.48 2.65 -12.81
CA ILE A 94 5.51 2.66 -13.90
C ILE A 94 5.61 3.97 -14.69
N ASN A 95 5.72 5.10 -14.01
CA ASN A 95 5.83 6.40 -14.64
C ASN A 95 7.12 6.52 -15.49
N GLU A 96 8.22 5.95 -15.03
CA GLU A 96 9.47 5.89 -15.81
C GLU A 96 9.31 5.05 -17.09
N ALA A 97 8.54 3.96 -17.04
CA ALA A 97 8.22 3.19 -18.24
C ALA A 97 7.36 4.00 -19.23
N ILE A 98 6.44 4.83 -18.73
CA ILE A 98 5.64 5.75 -19.55
C ILE A 98 6.53 6.81 -20.21
N TYR A 99 7.50 7.40 -19.48
CA TYR A 99 8.47 8.33 -20.07
C TYR A 99 9.34 7.65 -21.13
N THR A 100 9.82 6.44 -20.85
CA THR A 100 10.60 5.63 -21.79
C THR A 100 9.84 5.42 -23.11
N LEU A 101 8.53 5.15 -23.03
CA LEU A 101 7.65 5.04 -24.19
C LEU A 101 7.46 6.39 -24.90
N TYR A 102 7.19 7.45 -24.13
CA TYR A 102 6.96 8.81 -24.65
C TYR A 102 8.15 9.35 -25.43
N GLU A 103 9.37 9.09 -24.96
CA GLU A 103 10.62 9.49 -25.60
C GLU A 103 10.99 8.64 -26.82
N GLY A 104 10.24 7.56 -27.08
CA GLY A 104 10.45 6.68 -28.24
C GLY A 104 11.63 5.72 -28.08
N VAL A 105 12.08 5.44 -26.85
CA VAL A 105 13.20 4.51 -26.58
C VAL A 105 12.85 3.08 -27.01
N GLY A 106 11.58 2.70 -26.91
CA GLY A 106 11.09 1.39 -27.33
C GLY A 106 9.57 1.36 -27.47
N THR A 107 9.06 0.28 -28.08
CA THR A 107 7.62 0.00 -28.12
C THR A 107 7.14 -0.56 -26.78
N VAL A 108 5.82 -0.55 -26.56
CA VAL A 108 5.18 -1.16 -25.38
C VAL A 108 5.68 -2.59 -25.15
N ASP A 109 5.63 -3.42 -26.20
CA ASP A 109 6.07 -4.83 -26.13
C ASP A 109 7.55 -4.96 -25.77
N ALA A 110 8.41 -4.09 -26.30
CA ALA A 110 9.84 -4.13 -26.03
C ALA A 110 10.16 -3.74 -24.59
N ILE A 111 9.53 -2.67 -24.08
CA ILE A 111 9.69 -2.19 -22.70
C ILE A 111 9.22 -3.26 -21.71
N ASP A 112 8.02 -3.80 -21.92
CA ASP A 112 7.46 -4.84 -21.05
C ASP A 112 8.29 -6.12 -21.10
N THR A 113 8.76 -6.53 -22.28
CA THR A 113 9.62 -7.72 -22.42
C THR A 113 10.96 -7.52 -21.72
N ALA A 114 11.56 -6.32 -21.83
CA ALA A 114 12.81 -6.00 -21.16
C ALA A 114 12.66 -6.07 -19.62
N MET A 115 11.57 -5.56 -19.06
CA MET A 115 11.34 -5.63 -17.61
C MET A 115 10.96 -7.03 -17.14
N LYS A 116 10.19 -7.78 -17.92
CA LYS A 116 9.86 -9.18 -17.60
C LYS A 116 11.09 -10.07 -17.59
N LEU A 117 11.91 -10.02 -18.65
CA LEU A 117 13.02 -10.97 -18.84
C LEU A 117 14.35 -10.44 -18.27
N GLY A 118 14.58 -9.13 -18.32
CA GLY A 118 15.80 -8.49 -17.84
C GLY A 118 15.79 -8.19 -16.35
N ALA A 119 14.68 -7.65 -15.83
CA ALA A 119 14.51 -7.37 -14.40
C ALA A 119 13.76 -8.48 -13.64
N ASN A 120 13.38 -9.57 -14.34
CA ASN A 120 12.66 -10.71 -13.78
C ASN A 120 11.32 -10.34 -13.11
N HIS A 121 10.63 -9.34 -13.65
CA HIS A 121 9.30 -8.98 -13.17
C HIS A 121 8.24 -9.96 -13.73
N PRO A 122 7.22 -10.35 -12.94
CA PRO A 122 6.18 -11.26 -13.40
C PRO A 122 5.29 -10.64 -14.51
N MET A 123 5.29 -9.31 -14.60
CA MET A 123 4.49 -8.53 -15.54
C MET A 123 5.29 -7.28 -15.94
N GLY A 124 5.11 -6.83 -17.18
CA GLY A 124 5.71 -5.59 -17.65
C GLY A 124 5.05 -4.37 -16.99
N PRO A 125 5.78 -3.26 -16.79
CA PRO A 125 5.25 -2.08 -16.11
C PRO A 125 4.06 -1.43 -16.86
N LEU A 126 4.04 -1.45 -18.19
CA LEU A 126 2.97 -0.82 -18.96
C LEU A 126 1.71 -1.71 -18.95
N GLN A 127 1.87 -3.03 -19.14
CA GLN A 127 0.80 -4.00 -18.91
C GLN A 127 0.24 -3.90 -17.49
N LEU A 128 1.10 -3.75 -16.47
CA LEU A 128 0.68 -3.60 -15.09
C LEU A 128 -0.11 -2.31 -14.87
N ALA A 129 0.29 -1.20 -15.50
CA ALA A 129 -0.45 0.06 -15.46
C ALA A 129 -1.86 -0.09 -16.02
N ASP A 130 -2.03 -0.83 -17.12
CA ASP A 130 -3.36 -1.13 -17.69
C ASP A 130 -4.23 -1.97 -16.75
N PHE A 131 -3.64 -2.93 -16.03
CA PHE A 131 -4.36 -3.73 -15.03
C PHE A 131 -4.78 -2.90 -13.80
N ILE A 132 -3.96 -1.93 -13.40
CA ILE A 132 -4.27 -1.02 -12.29
C ILE A 132 -5.33 0.01 -12.72
N GLY A 133 -5.25 0.50 -13.95
CA GLY A 133 -6.00 1.64 -14.47
C GLY A 133 -5.15 2.91 -14.45
N LEU A 134 -4.99 3.55 -15.62
CA LEU A 134 -4.12 4.71 -15.78
C LEU A 134 -4.57 5.94 -14.97
N ASP A 135 -5.88 6.08 -14.77
CA ASP A 135 -6.47 7.08 -13.89
C ASP A 135 -6.05 6.87 -12.42
N THR A 136 -6.03 5.61 -11.98
CA THR A 136 -5.54 5.24 -10.65
C THR A 136 -4.03 5.45 -10.51
N CYS A 137 -3.25 5.13 -11.55
CA CYS A 137 -1.80 5.39 -11.54
C CYS A 137 -1.45 6.89 -11.43
N LEU A 138 -2.31 7.77 -11.96
CA LEU A 138 -2.13 9.22 -11.93
C LEU A 138 -2.59 9.89 -10.62
N SER A 139 -3.46 9.22 -9.85
CA SER A 139 -4.20 9.79 -8.71
C SER A 139 -3.41 9.89 -7.40
#